data_AF-A0A9P8F0Z1-F1
#
_entry.id   AF-A0A9P8F0Z1-F1
#
_cell.length_a   1.000
_cell.length_b   1.000
_cell.length_c   1.000
_cell.angle_alpha   90.00
_cell.angle_beta   90.00
_cell.angle_gamma   90.00
#
_symmetry.space_group_name_H-M   'P 1'
#
loop_
_entity.id
_entity.type
_entity.pdbx_description
1 polymer ?
#
loop_
_entity_poly.entity_id
_entity_poly.type
_entity_poly.pdbx_seq_one_letter_code
_entity_poly.pdbx_strand_id
1 'polypeptide(L)'
;RSQAHMRLCDLALDPVPEVRTAMLHALTSFLGIPDVTDQVAYIEETIASIILAMANDSSVMVRKELLVFHSTFIARYKNKFIVAAYEQFTEEHAAHLAQDASIHRPATPSEANGSYDSKRELTFESYNTSSRGSMESAASKNTVFSAMWKQILIISADPHPEIARNAGIILDNVLGALFDSPLAVYSAGWTNKTPAFGRPPSSAITHPIYKF
;
A
#
# COMPACT_ATOMS: atom_id res chain seq x y z
N ARG A 1 -0.95 16.60 -28.51
CA ARG A 1 -1.87 15.81 -27.66
C ARG A 1 -2.32 16.70 -26.50
N SER A 2 -3.60 16.76 -26.17
CA SER A 2 -4.24 17.87 -25.41
C SER A 2 -4.09 17.89 -23.87
N GLN A 3 -3.16 17.10 -23.30
CA GLN A 3 -2.95 16.99 -21.83
C GLN A 3 -4.22 16.78 -20.99
N ALA A 4 -5.19 16.01 -21.52
CA ALA A 4 -6.50 15.85 -20.89
C ALA A 4 -6.43 15.26 -19.46
N HIS A 5 -5.53 14.31 -19.21
CA HIS A 5 -5.35 13.71 -17.89
C HIS A 5 -4.91 14.74 -16.83
N MET A 6 -4.00 15.66 -17.17
CA MET A 6 -3.58 16.73 -16.26
C MET A 6 -4.73 17.69 -15.94
N ARG A 7 -5.55 18.03 -16.94
CA ARG A 7 -6.73 18.89 -16.75
C ARG A 7 -7.81 18.23 -15.90
N LEU A 8 -7.95 16.90 -16.02
CA LEU A 8 -8.83 16.14 -15.13
C LEU A 8 -8.30 16.17 -13.70
N CYS A 9 -7.00 15.96 -13.50
CA CYS A 9 -6.36 16.02 -12.19
C CYS A 9 -6.55 17.37 -11.46
N ASP A 10 -6.69 18.48 -12.19
CA ASP A 10 -6.99 19.80 -11.60
C ASP A 10 -8.32 19.79 -10.81
N LEU A 11 -9.25 18.87 -11.12
CA LEU A 11 -10.55 18.74 -10.46
C LEU A 11 -10.49 17.88 -9.18
N ALA A 12 -9.33 17.34 -8.80
CA ALA A 12 -9.19 16.53 -7.57
C ALA A 12 -9.50 17.31 -6.28
N LEU A 13 -9.43 18.64 -6.33
CA LEU A 13 -9.76 19.54 -5.22
C LEU A 13 -11.04 20.34 -5.47
N ASP A 14 -11.85 19.95 -6.46
CA ASP A 14 -13.13 20.62 -6.74
C ASP A 14 -14.02 20.58 -5.48
N PRO A 15 -14.70 21.68 -5.09
CA PRO A 15 -15.53 21.70 -3.90
C PRO A 15 -16.72 20.72 -3.98
N VAL A 16 -17.20 20.40 -5.17
CA VAL A 16 -18.37 19.55 -5.41
C VAL A 16 -17.95 18.08 -5.49
N PRO A 17 -18.40 17.20 -4.57
CA PRO A 17 -17.98 15.79 -4.54
C PRO A 17 -18.39 15.01 -5.80
N GLU A 18 -19.48 15.37 -6.46
CA GLU A 18 -19.92 14.78 -7.72
C GLU A 18 -18.92 15.06 -8.85
N VAL A 19 -18.31 16.25 -8.88
CA VAL A 19 -17.28 16.61 -9.86
C VAL A 19 -16.02 15.78 -9.63
N ARG A 20 -15.57 15.67 -8.37
CA ARG A 20 -14.43 14.82 -7.99
C ARG A 20 -14.68 13.35 -8.34
N THR A 21 -15.89 12.87 -8.11
CA THR A 21 -16.30 11.49 -8.45
C THR A 21 -16.29 11.27 -9.97
N ALA A 22 -16.89 12.18 -10.75
CA ALA A 22 -16.91 12.09 -12.20
C ALA A 22 -15.50 12.14 -12.81
N MET A 23 -14.61 12.94 -12.21
CA MET A 23 -13.21 12.97 -12.58
C MET A 23 -12.51 11.63 -12.32
N LEU A 24 -12.69 11.02 -11.14
CA LEU A 24 -12.14 9.69 -10.84
C LEU A 24 -12.63 8.66 -11.86
N HIS A 25 -13.93 8.64 -12.14
CA HIS A 25 -14.53 7.75 -13.12
C HIS A 25 -13.92 7.90 -14.52
N ALA A 26 -13.71 9.14 -14.96
CA ALA A 26 -13.07 9.45 -16.23
C ALA A 26 -11.60 9.00 -16.27
N LEU A 27 -10.85 9.20 -15.17
CA LEU A 27 -9.47 8.72 -15.04
C LEU A 27 -9.38 7.19 -15.01
N THR A 28 -10.32 6.50 -14.37
CA THR A 28 -10.39 5.03 -14.40
C THR A 28 -10.60 4.52 -15.81
N SER A 29 -11.54 5.13 -16.55
CA SER A 29 -11.81 4.79 -17.95
C SER A 29 -10.66 5.13 -18.89
N PHE A 30 -9.79 6.08 -18.49
CA PHE A 30 -8.59 6.43 -19.22
C PHE A 30 -7.49 5.35 -19.09
N LEU A 31 -7.49 4.55 -18.01
CA LEU A 31 -6.64 3.36 -17.89
C LEU A 31 -7.18 2.29 -18.87
N GLY A 32 -6.44 1.92 -19.90
CA GLY A 32 -6.99 0.94 -20.85
C GLY A 32 -6.32 0.82 -22.21
N ILE A 33 -5.20 1.49 -22.46
CA ILE A 33 -4.42 1.23 -23.67
C ILE A 33 -3.80 -0.18 -23.52
N PRO A 34 -4.08 -1.15 -24.42
CA PRO A 34 -3.63 -2.54 -24.26
C PRO A 34 -2.11 -2.66 -24.15
N ASP A 35 -1.39 -1.81 -24.89
CA ASP A 35 0.07 -1.73 -24.84
C ASP A 35 0.51 -0.70 -23.79
N VAL A 36 0.96 -1.19 -22.64
CA VAL A 36 1.62 -0.39 -21.61
C VAL A 36 3.03 -0.05 -22.10
N THR A 37 3.14 0.97 -22.97
CA THR A 37 4.44 1.57 -23.29
C THR A 37 4.96 2.34 -22.09
N ASP A 38 6.27 2.61 -22.04
CA ASP A 38 6.88 3.39 -20.95
C ASP A 38 6.22 4.76 -20.77
N GLN A 39 5.82 5.40 -21.88
CA GLN A 39 5.10 6.66 -21.83
C GLN A 39 3.70 6.51 -21.21
N VAL A 40 2.97 5.45 -21.55
CA VAL A 40 1.65 5.17 -20.97
C VAL A 40 1.80 4.86 -19.48
N ALA A 41 2.76 4.03 -19.09
CA ALA A 41 3.06 3.73 -17.70
C ALA A 41 3.36 5.00 -16.90
N TYR A 42 4.25 5.86 -17.42
CA TYR A 42 4.57 7.14 -16.78
C TYR A 42 3.34 8.03 -16.55
N ILE A 43 2.45 8.13 -17.55
CA ILE A 43 1.21 8.92 -17.43
C ILE A 43 0.28 8.31 -16.38
N GLU A 44 0.06 6.99 -16.43
CA GLU A 44 -0.82 6.30 -15.48
C GLU A 44 -0.28 6.37 -14.04
N GLU A 45 1.04 6.22 -13.84
CA GLU A 45 1.69 6.38 -12.55
C GLU A 45 1.61 7.83 -12.02
N THR A 46 1.69 8.82 -12.91
CA THR A 46 1.48 10.24 -12.54
C THR A 46 0.05 10.48 -12.06
N ILE A 47 -0.94 9.97 -12.80
CA ILE A 47 -2.36 10.06 -12.42
C ILE A 47 -2.57 9.39 -11.06
N ALA A 48 -2.09 8.16 -10.90
CA ALA A 48 -2.18 7.40 -9.66
C ALA A 48 -1.60 8.18 -8.48
N SER A 49 -0.44 8.83 -8.66
CA SER A 49 0.21 9.64 -7.62
C SER A 49 -0.63 10.85 -7.19
N ILE A 50 -1.28 11.52 -8.14
CA ILE A 50 -2.11 12.70 -7.86
C ILE A 50 -3.35 12.31 -7.03
N ILE A 51 -4.04 11.24 -7.42
CA ILE A 51 -5.28 10.86 -6.75
C ILE A 51 -5.05 10.20 -5.38
N LEU A 52 -3.80 9.87 -4.99
CA LEU A 52 -3.50 9.36 -3.65
C LEU A 52 -4.01 10.30 -2.54
N ALA A 53 -4.01 11.61 -2.79
CA ALA A 53 -4.51 12.61 -1.85
C ALA A 53 -6.01 12.43 -1.53
N MET A 54 -6.77 11.76 -2.40
CA MET A 54 -8.22 11.61 -2.28
C MET A 54 -8.65 10.49 -1.32
N ALA A 55 -7.73 9.70 -0.76
CA ALA A 55 -8.09 8.66 0.23
C ALA A 55 -8.79 9.22 1.47
N ASN A 56 -8.47 10.46 1.83
CA ASN A 56 -9.03 11.13 3.00
C ASN A 56 -10.20 12.06 2.64
N ASP A 57 -10.80 11.90 1.45
CA ASP A 57 -11.94 12.69 1.04
C ASP A 57 -13.11 12.49 2.01
N SER A 58 -13.79 13.57 2.41
CA SER A 58 -14.91 13.49 3.35
C SER A 58 -16.14 12.80 2.75
N SER A 59 -16.29 12.83 1.42
CA SER A 59 -17.39 12.19 0.70
C SER A 59 -17.15 10.69 0.53
N VAL A 60 -18.07 9.90 1.07
CA VAL A 60 -18.11 8.44 0.87
C VAL A 60 -18.20 8.09 -0.62
N MET A 61 -18.91 8.88 -1.42
CA MET A 61 -19.04 8.66 -2.86
C MET A 61 -17.70 8.75 -3.59
N VAL A 62 -16.89 9.75 -3.22
CA VAL A 62 -15.54 9.93 -3.80
C VAL A 62 -14.63 8.78 -3.39
N ARG A 63 -14.62 8.39 -2.10
CA ARG A 63 -13.80 7.28 -1.63
C ARG A 63 -14.20 5.92 -2.23
N LYS A 64 -15.50 5.72 -2.52
CA LYS A 64 -15.99 4.54 -3.25
C LYS A 64 -15.46 4.50 -4.68
N GLU A 65 -15.56 5.60 -5.43
CA GLU A 65 -15.05 5.65 -6.81
C GLU A 65 -13.52 5.55 -6.86
N LEU A 66 -12.83 6.07 -5.85
CA LEU A 66 -11.38 5.90 -5.70
C LEU A 66 -10.99 4.42 -5.60
N LEU A 67 -11.77 3.60 -4.88
CA LEU A 67 -11.53 2.15 -4.83
C LEU A 67 -11.74 1.45 -6.18
N VAL A 68 -12.64 1.96 -7.03
CA VAL A 68 -12.82 1.46 -8.41
C VAL A 68 -11.57 1.75 -9.24
N PHE A 69 -11.01 2.96 -9.12
CA PHE A 69 -9.71 3.28 -9.71
C PHE A 69 -8.61 2.35 -9.19
N HIS A 70 -8.47 2.21 -7.87
CA HIS A 70 -7.43 1.35 -7.27
C HIS A 70 -7.52 -0.08 -7.77
N SER A 71 -8.71 -0.67 -7.78
CA SER A 71 -8.93 -2.03 -8.27
C SER A 71 -8.46 -2.18 -9.72
N THR A 72 -8.83 -1.23 -10.58
CA THR A 72 -8.46 -1.23 -12.01
C THR A 72 -6.95 -1.08 -12.20
N PHE A 73 -6.34 -0.12 -11.51
CA PHE A 73 -4.89 0.13 -11.59
C PHE A 73 -4.08 -1.06 -11.06
N ILE A 74 -4.51 -1.67 -9.95
CA ILE A 74 -3.85 -2.85 -9.37
C ILE A 74 -3.94 -4.05 -10.29
N ALA A 75 -5.11 -4.31 -10.87
CA ALA A 75 -5.28 -5.42 -11.81
C ALA A 75 -4.32 -5.28 -13.01
N ARG A 76 -4.12 -4.05 -13.48
CA ARG A 76 -3.23 -3.73 -14.59
C ARG A 76 -1.74 -3.85 -14.26
N TYR A 77 -1.33 -3.45 -13.05
CA TYR A 77 0.05 -3.50 -12.58
C TYR A 77 0.30 -4.61 -11.56
N LYS A 78 -0.44 -5.72 -11.64
CA LYS A 78 -0.52 -6.78 -10.62
C LYS A 78 0.83 -7.21 -10.06
N ASN A 79 1.81 -7.46 -10.93
CA ASN A 79 3.14 -7.91 -10.51
C ASN A 79 3.88 -6.88 -9.64
N LYS A 80 3.71 -5.58 -9.91
CA LYS A 80 4.29 -4.50 -9.10
C LYS A 80 3.67 -4.46 -7.70
N PHE A 81 2.37 -4.72 -7.61
CA PHE A 81 1.66 -4.78 -6.33
C PHE A 81 1.98 -6.04 -5.53
N ILE A 82 2.21 -7.18 -6.17
CA ILE A 82 2.72 -8.38 -5.49
C ILE A 82 4.08 -8.10 -4.85
N VAL A 83 4.99 -7.44 -5.58
CA VAL A 83 6.29 -7.03 -5.04
C VAL A 83 6.13 -6.02 -3.89
N ALA A 84 5.30 -4.98 -4.07
CA ALA A 84 5.05 -4.00 -3.02
C ALA A 84 4.46 -4.63 -1.74
N ALA A 85 3.55 -5.59 -1.89
CA ALA A 85 2.97 -6.33 -0.76
C ALA A 85 4.02 -7.20 -0.05
N TYR A 86 4.86 -7.90 -0.82
CA TYR A 86 5.96 -8.68 -0.27
C TYR A 86 6.97 -7.80 0.48
N GLU A 87 7.41 -6.69 -0.13
CA GLU A 87 8.35 -5.76 0.50
C GLU A 87 7.77 -5.21 1.82
N GLN A 88 6.49 -4.79 1.82
CA GLN A 88 5.81 -4.34 3.03
C GLN A 88 5.78 -5.43 4.12
N PHE A 89 5.46 -6.67 3.75
CA PHE A 89 5.43 -7.80 4.69
C PHE A 89 6.81 -8.07 5.30
N THR A 90 7.86 -8.03 4.48
CA THR A 90 9.24 -8.22 4.98
C THR A 90 9.71 -7.07 5.88
N GLU A 91 9.29 -5.83 5.59
CA GLU A 91 9.62 -4.66 6.39
C GLU A 91 8.95 -4.72 7.78
N GLU A 92 7.66 -5.04 7.84
CA GLU A 92 6.94 -5.21 9.12
C GLU A 92 7.52 -6.37 9.95
N HIS A 93 7.89 -7.47 9.29
CA HIS A 93 8.51 -8.60 9.98
C HIS A 93 9.88 -8.25 10.57
N ALA A 94 10.73 -7.56 9.81
CA ALA A 94 12.03 -7.11 10.28
C ALA A 94 11.89 -6.10 11.43
N ALA A 95 10.91 -5.20 11.36
CA ALA A 95 10.62 -4.23 12.42
C ALA A 95 10.19 -4.92 13.73
N HIS A 96 9.32 -5.93 13.67
CA HIS A 96 8.91 -6.71 14.84
C HIS A 96 10.10 -7.43 15.50
N LEU A 97 10.97 -8.08 14.71
CA LEU A 97 12.17 -8.74 15.24
C LEU A 97 13.14 -7.76 15.90
N ALA A 98 13.31 -6.57 15.32
CA ALA A 98 14.14 -5.51 15.90
C ALA A 98 13.56 -4.97 17.21
N GLN A 99 12.23 -4.85 17.30
CA GLN A 99 11.54 -4.42 18.51
C GLN A 99 11.69 -5.46 19.64
N ASP A 100 11.50 -6.75 19.34
CA ASP A 100 11.69 -7.84 20.31
C ASP A 100 13.13 -7.87 20.85
N ALA A 101 14.13 -7.68 19.99
CA ALA A 101 15.53 -7.61 20.39
C ALA A 101 15.87 -6.39 21.28
N SER A 102 15.15 -5.28 21.11
CA SER A 102 15.34 -4.07 21.92
C SER A 102 14.77 -4.22 23.34
N ILE A 103 13.67 -4.97 23.51
CA ILE A 103 13.05 -5.25 24.81
C ILE A 103 13.89 -6.25 25.62
N HIS A 104 14.58 -7.17 24.95
CA HIS A 104 15.38 -8.22 25.58
C HIS A 104 16.87 -7.86 25.76
N ARG A 105 17.23 -6.56 25.83
CA ARG A 105 18.59 -6.16 26.22
C ARG A 105 18.79 -6.44 27.72
N PRO A 106 19.68 -7.37 28.13
CA PRO A 106 19.98 -7.56 29.53
C PRO A 106 20.60 -6.27 30.06
N ALA A 107 20.00 -5.68 31.09
CA ALA A 107 20.67 -4.66 31.87
C ALA A 107 21.87 -5.33 32.55
N THR A 108 23.06 -5.16 32.00
CA THR A 108 24.30 -5.51 32.70
C THR A 108 24.40 -4.57 33.91
N PRO A 109 24.38 -5.07 35.15
CA PRO A 109 24.67 -4.22 36.30
C PRO A 109 26.18 -4.06 36.37
N SER A 110 26.71 -3.01 35.77
CA SER A 110 28.09 -2.57 35.99
C SER A 110 28.08 -1.15 36.53
N GLU A 111 28.04 -1.10 37.86
CA GLU A 111 28.82 -0.23 38.74
C GLU A 111 28.84 1.29 38.47
N ALA A 112 28.15 1.98 39.38
CA ALA A 112 28.31 3.35 39.86
C ALA A 112 29.59 4.11 39.44
N ASN A 113 29.40 5.26 38.78
CA ASN A 113 29.84 6.58 39.29
C ASN A 113 29.48 7.70 38.30
N GLY A 114 28.95 8.81 38.83
CA GLY A 114 28.98 10.09 38.12
C GLY A 114 27.66 10.85 38.10
N SER A 115 27.41 11.58 39.19
CA SER A 115 26.48 12.71 39.25
C SER A 115 26.85 13.80 38.25
N TYR A 116 25.89 14.27 37.45
CA TYR A 116 25.67 15.70 37.24
C TYR A 116 24.25 15.97 36.72
N ASP A 117 23.64 16.93 37.42
CA ASP A 117 22.42 17.66 37.13
C ASP A 117 22.57 18.50 35.86
N SER A 118 21.59 18.47 34.95
CA SER A 118 20.98 19.70 34.38
C SER A 118 20.15 19.46 33.12
N LYS A 119 18.92 19.95 33.22
CA LYS A 119 18.18 20.73 32.20
C LYS A 119 17.66 19.99 30.96
N ARG A 120 16.34 19.74 31.02
CA ARG A 120 15.44 19.52 29.89
C ARG A 120 15.55 20.71 28.93
N GLU A 121 15.98 20.47 27.70
CA GLU A 121 15.85 21.42 26.60
C GLU A 121 15.31 20.67 25.38
N LEU A 122 14.07 21.03 25.01
CA LEU A 122 13.37 20.56 23.83
C LEU A 122 14.04 21.19 22.60
N THR A 123 14.78 20.40 21.84
CA THR A 123 15.23 20.77 20.49
C THR A 123 14.63 19.83 19.46
N PHE A 124 13.86 20.45 18.56
CA PHE A 124 13.22 19.90 17.38
C PHE A 124 14.17 20.07 16.19
N GLU A 125 14.12 19.13 15.24
CA GLU A 125 14.95 18.99 14.01
C GLU A 125 16.38 18.44 14.23
N SER A 126 17.00 17.59 13.41
CA SER A 126 16.78 17.23 12.00
C SER A 126 17.47 15.89 11.67
N TYR A 127 17.08 15.35 10.52
CA TYR A 127 17.53 14.17 9.79
C TYR A 127 19.05 14.05 9.63
N ASN A 128 19.64 12.95 10.10
CA ASN A 128 20.54 12.07 9.33
C ASN A 128 21.17 10.99 10.23
N THR A 129 20.91 9.72 9.93
CA THR A 129 21.90 8.67 10.15
C THR A 129 21.84 7.66 9.03
N SER A 130 22.64 7.90 8.01
CA SER A 130 23.04 6.92 7.02
C SER A 130 24.02 5.94 7.69
N SER A 131 23.51 4.82 8.20
CA SER A 131 24.29 3.63 8.53
C SER A 131 23.96 2.50 7.55
N ARG A 132 24.77 2.52 6.50
CA ARG A 132 25.11 1.50 5.50
C ARG A 132 25.09 0.05 6.02
N GLY A 133 24.34 -0.82 5.34
CA GLY A 133 24.62 -2.26 5.31
C GLY A 133 23.44 -3.22 5.44
N SER A 134 22.45 -3.18 4.55
CA SER A 134 21.68 -4.39 4.19
C SER A 134 21.06 -4.21 2.81
N MET A 135 21.66 -4.88 1.83
CA MET A 135 21.16 -5.19 0.49
C MET A 135 20.04 -4.26 -0.04
N GLU A 136 20.45 -3.22 -0.76
CA GLU A 136 19.58 -2.40 -1.61
C GLU A 136 18.88 -3.28 -2.66
N SER A 137 17.72 -3.82 -2.28
CA SER A 137 16.69 -4.24 -3.22
C SER A 137 15.34 -3.78 -2.67
N ALA A 138 15.30 -2.49 -2.35
CA ALA A 138 14.09 -1.75 -2.05
C ALA A 138 13.54 -1.13 -3.34
N ALA A 139 13.47 -1.94 -4.41
CA ALA A 139 13.16 -1.43 -5.74
C ALA A 139 11.77 -0.78 -5.81
N SER A 140 10.88 -1.05 -4.84
CA SER A 140 9.58 -0.38 -4.75
C SER A 140 9.47 0.72 -3.68
N LYS A 141 10.47 0.93 -2.80
CA LYS A 141 10.39 2.02 -1.81
C LYS A 141 10.34 3.38 -2.53
N ASN A 142 9.35 4.19 -2.17
CA ASN A 142 9.00 5.48 -2.81
C ASN A 142 8.37 5.39 -4.20
N THR A 143 7.88 4.22 -4.62
CA THR A 143 7.05 4.12 -5.83
C THR A 143 5.58 4.41 -5.52
N VAL A 144 4.84 4.85 -6.55
CA VAL A 144 3.38 4.98 -6.47
C VAL A 144 2.70 3.65 -6.10
N PHE A 145 3.28 2.52 -6.49
CA PHE A 145 2.78 1.18 -6.16
C PHE A 145 2.83 0.90 -4.65
N SER A 146 3.97 1.16 -4.00
CA SER A 146 4.08 1.02 -2.54
C SER A 146 3.20 2.01 -1.79
N ALA A 147 3.08 3.24 -2.28
CA ALA A 147 2.20 4.24 -1.67
C ALA A 147 0.73 3.82 -1.74
N MET A 148 0.27 3.37 -2.91
CA MET A 148 -1.10 2.89 -3.11
C MET A 148 -1.38 1.60 -2.33
N TRP A 149 -0.41 0.68 -2.23
CA TRP A 149 -0.54 -0.50 -1.38
C TRP A 149 -0.80 -0.12 0.10
N LYS A 150 0.03 0.78 0.65
CA LYS A 150 -0.16 1.31 2.01
C LYS A 150 -1.49 2.02 2.18
N GLN A 151 -1.90 2.78 1.17
CA GLN A 151 -3.18 3.48 1.18
C GLN A 151 -4.36 2.50 1.27
N ILE A 152 -4.34 1.37 0.56
CA ILE A 152 -5.41 0.37 0.63
C ILE A 152 -5.44 -0.33 1.99
N LEU A 153 -4.28 -0.62 2.58
CA LEU A 153 -4.20 -1.09 3.97
C LEU A 153 -4.90 -0.11 4.92
N ILE A 154 -4.70 1.20 4.74
CA ILE A 154 -5.37 2.24 5.54
C ILE A 154 -6.88 2.27 5.25
N ILE A 155 -7.30 2.29 3.98
CA ILE A 155 -8.72 2.34 3.58
C ILE A 155 -9.48 1.07 4.02
N SER A 156 -8.80 -0.07 4.21
CA SER A 156 -9.43 -1.28 4.77
C SER A 156 -9.95 -1.10 6.20
N ALA A 157 -9.49 -0.06 6.90
CA ALA A 157 -9.99 0.37 8.20
C ALA A 157 -10.91 1.61 8.13
N ASP A 158 -11.51 1.91 6.97
CA ASP A 158 -12.43 3.04 6.81
C ASP A 158 -13.65 2.91 7.75
N PRO A 159 -14.11 4.00 8.39
CA PRO A 159 -15.29 3.96 9.28
C PRO A 159 -16.59 3.59 8.54
N HIS A 160 -16.67 3.79 7.23
CA HIS A 160 -17.79 3.37 6.41
C HIS A 160 -17.63 1.89 6.03
N PRO A 161 -18.50 0.97 6.50
CA PRO A 161 -18.29 -0.47 6.43
C PRO A 161 -18.19 -1.01 5.00
N GLU A 162 -18.87 -0.37 4.04
CA GLU A 162 -18.78 -0.76 2.63
C GLU A 162 -17.43 -0.43 2.00
N ILE A 163 -16.81 0.69 2.40
CA ILE A 163 -15.48 1.08 1.88
C ILE A 163 -14.44 0.12 2.44
N ALA A 164 -14.45 -0.12 3.75
CA ALA A 164 -13.57 -1.08 4.41
C ALA A 164 -13.67 -2.47 3.76
N ARG A 165 -14.90 -2.96 3.53
CA ARG A 165 -15.14 -4.25 2.87
C ARG A 165 -14.58 -4.29 1.45
N ASN A 166 -14.85 -3.26 0.64
CA ASN A 166 -14.40 -3.22 -0.75
C ASN A 166 -12.86 -3.14 -0.85
N ALA A 167 -12.22 -2.38 0.04
CA ALA A 167 -10.76 -2.37 0.15
C ALA A 167 -10.21 -3.72 0.60
N GLY A 168 -10.88 -4.40 1.54
CA GLY A 168 -10.56 -5.77 1.95
C GLY A 168 -10.54 -6.76 0.77
N ILE A 169 -11.52 -6.69 -0.12
CA ILE A 169 -11.55 -7.53 -1.34
C ILE A 169 -10.31 -7.28 -2.22
N ILE A 170 -9.89 -6.02 -2.37
CA ILE A 170 -8.69 -5.68 -3.14
C ILE A 170 -7.43 -6.24 -2.46
N LEU A 171 -7.32 -6.12 -1.13
CA LEU A 171 -6.22 -6.70 -0.36
C LEU A 171 -6.16 -8.22 -0.53
N ASP A 172 -7.28 -8.91 -0.34
CA ASP A 172 -7.37 -10.36 -0.47
C ASP A 172 -6.96 -10.83 -1.87
N ASN A 173 -7.31 -10.08 -2.91
CA ASN A 173 -6.90 -10.40 -4.28
C ASN A 173 -5.37 -10.34 -4.46
N VAL A 174 -4.72 -9.30 -3.94
CA VAL A 174 -3.27 -9.13 -4.04
C VAL A 174 -2.54 -10.12 -3.16
N LEU A 175 -2.97 -10.32 -1.92
CA LEU A 175 -2.37 -11.26 -0.97
C LEU A 175 -2.52 -12.69 -1.45
N GLY A 176 -3.71 -13.08 -1.95
CA GLY A 176 -3.91 -14.38 -2.57
C GLY A 176 -2.93 -14.62 -3.71
N ALA A 177 -2.78 -13.63 -4.60
CA ALA A 177 -1.81 -13.71 -5.69
C ALA A 177 -0.34 -13.76 -5.21
N LEU A 178 0.00 -13.08 -4.11
CA LEU A 178 1.33 -13.15 -3.50
C LEU A 178 1.61 -14.55 -2.96
N PHE A 179 0.65 -15.15 -2.24
CA PHE A 179 0.80 -16.50 -1.69
C PHE A 179 0.79 -17.61 -2.77
N ASP A 180 0.17 -17.35 -3.91
CA ASP A 180 0.25 -18.23 -5.09
C ASP A 180 1.54 -18.00 -5.91
N SER A 181 2.28 -16.94 -5.64
CA SER A 181 3.52 -16.60 -6.36
C SER A 181 4.75 -17.32 -5.78
N PRO A 182 5.85 -17.41 -6.55
CA PRO A 182 7.13 -17.95 -6.04
C PRO A 182 7.68 -17.21 -4.81
N LEU A 183 7.25 -15.95 -4.56
CA LEU A 183 7.66 -15.18 -3.39
C LEU A 183 7.08 -15.75 -2.07
N ALA A 184 6.04 -16.58 -2.16
CA ALA A 184 5.43 -17.23 -1.00
C ALA A 184 6.43 -18.08 -0.20
N VAL A 185 7.42 -18.67 -0.87
CA VAL A 185 8.47 -19.50 -0.22
C VAL A 185 9.28 -18.70 0.79
N TYR A 186 9.50 -17.41 0.54
CA TYR A 186 10.20 -16.50 1.45
C TYR A 186 9.29 -15.95 2.56
N SER A 187 7.96 -16.07 2.40
CA SER A 187 6.97 -15.78 3.45
C SER A 187 6.67 -16.98 4.37
N ALA A 188 7.13 -18.19 3.99
CA ALA A 188 6.78 -19.47 4.63
C ALA A 188 7.23 -19.62 6.10
N GLY A 189 8.20 -18.82 6.56
CA GLY A 189 8.56 -18.73 7.97
C GLY A 189 7.38 -18.35 8.90
N TRP A 190 6.31 -17.81 8.32
CA TRP A 190 5.09 -17.41 9.01
C TRP A 190 3.97 -18.47 8.98
N THR A 191 3.82 -19.24 7.90
CA THR A 191 2.75 -20.27 7.74
C THR A 191 2.83 -21.41 8.77
N ASN A 192 4.00 -21.63 9.38
CA ASN A 192 4.18 -22.62 10.45
C ASN A 192 3.82 -22.10 11.86
N LYS A 193 3.43 -20.82 12.02
CA LYS A 193 3.18 -20.20 13.34
C LYS A 193 1.74 -19.74 13.59
N THR A 194 0.84 -19.82 12.61
CA THR A 194 -0.59 -19.52 12.80
C THR A 194 -1.44 -20.79 12.66
N PRO A 195 -2.38 -21.08 13.59
CA PRO A 195 -3.31 -22.19 13.42
C PRO A 195 -4.19 -21.89 12.20
N ALA A 196 -4.27 -22.87 11.30
CA ALA A 196 -4.89 -22.77 9.99
C ALA A 196 -6.24 -22.03 10.02
N PHE A 197 -6.26 -20.80 9.52
CA PHE A 197 -7.50 -20.26 8.97
C PHE A 197 -7.81 -21.06 7.72
N GLY A 198 -8.93 -21.77 7.77
CA GLY A 198 -9.31 -22.86 6.87
C GLY A 198 -9.06 -22.53 5.41
N ARG A 199 -8.10 -23.24 4.83
CA ARG A 199 -7.96 -23.39 3.38
C ARG A 199 -9.22 -24.13 2.90
N PRO A 200 -10.10 -23.54 2.07
CA PRO A 200 -11.15 -24.34 1.47
C PRO A 200 -10.51 -25.37 0.52
N PRO A 201 -11.03 -26.61 0.46
CA PRO A 201 -10.46 -27.66 -0.37
C PRO A 201 -10.46 -27.27 -1.86
N SER A 202 -9.40 -27.66 -2.55
CA SER A 202 -9.01 -27.31 -3.93
C SER A 202 -9.97 -27.78 -5.04
N SER A 203 -11.23 -28.07 -4.76
CA SER A 203 -12.17 -28.70 -5.70
C SER A 203 -13.43 -27.88 -6.01
N ALA A 204 -13.52 -26.61 -5.61
CA ALA A 204 -14.76 -25.82 -5.75
C ALA A 204 -14.69 -24.60 -6.69
N ILE A 205 -13.79 -24.58 -7.68
CA ILE A 205 -13.81 -23.51 -8.71
C ILE A 205 -14.17 -24.12 -10.06
N THR A 206 -15.46 -24.39 -10.25
CA THR A 206 -16.08 -24.35 -11.57
C THR A 206 -17.37 -23.53 -11.48
N HIS A 207 -17.55 -22.62 -12.44
CA HIS A 207 -18.73 -21.80 -12.78
C HIS A 207 -18.63 -20.28 -12.53
N PRO A 208 -19.29 -19.48 -13.41
CA PRO A 208 -18.59 -18.50 -14.24
C PRO A 208 -18.62 -17.05 -13.72
N ILE A 209 -17.67 -16.30 -14.24
CA ILE A 209 -17.50 -14.84 -14.17
C ILE A 209 -18.81 -14.14 -14.56
N TYR A 210 -19.41 -13.39 -13.64
CA TYR A 210 -20.39 -12.38 -13.99
C TYR A 210 -19.68 -11.18 -14.61
N LYS A 211 -20.00 -10.92 -15.88
CA LYS A 211 -19.77 -9.64 -16.54
C LYS A 211 -20.81 -8.64 -16.05
N PHE A 212 -20.37 -7.44 -15.69
CA PHE A 212 -21.12 -6.20 -15.91
C PHE A 212 -20.24 -5.32 -16.79
#